data_AF-A0A918JTT1-F1
#
_entry.id   AF-A0A918JTT1-F1
#
_cell.length_a   1.000
_cell.length_b   1.000
_cell.length_c   1.000
_cell.angle_alpha   90.00
_cell.angle_beta   90.00
_cell.angle_gamma   90.00
#
_symmetry.space_group_name_H-M   'P 1'
#
loop_
_entity.id
_entity.type
_entity.pdbx_description
1 polymer ?
#
loop_
_entity_poly.entity_id
_entity_poly.type
_entity_poly.pdbx_seq_one_letter_code
_entity_poly.pdbx_strand_id
1 'polypeptide(L)'
;MSKELYLFLGALVTALIGLLVARFTSGVQLKIAEGNSDKDVQLQEARLADERLKSEVALERNKLETLHKILSVISFENSQTMSYIQSSEINLFDFRKRYIENCDRLHDALAITDLYYPGMSKSIRDIFAEANSFWGYQEGVIQTDITENEQGWQSNMSKVLNAGHAINKHVRSFQFQIAEHGKDLKRTLNLTSR
;
A
#
# COMPACT_ATOMS: atom_id res chain seq x y z
N MET A 1 -71.76 37.01 -42.35
CA MET A 1 -70.88 36.04 -41.65
C MET A 1 -69.44 36.38 -42.06
N SER A 2 -68.73 37.25 -41.33
CA SER A 2 -67.71 38.06 -42.04
C SER A 2 -66.42 38.48 -41.33
N LYS A 3 -66.22 38.39 -40.01
CA LYS A 3 -64.89 38.68 -39.40
C LYS A 3 -64.59 37.82 -38.18
N GLU A 4 -65.58 37.63 -37.31
CA GLU A 4 -65.43 36.84 -36.08
C GLU A 4 -65.17 35.36 -36.34
N LEU A 5 -65.80 34.78 -37.38
CA LEU A 5 -65.53 33.40 -37.79
C LEU A 5 -64.08 33.21 -38.28
N TYR A 6 -63.52 34.20 -38.98
CA TYR A 6 -62.12 34.18 -39.43
C TYR A 6 -61.13 34.35 -38.28
N LEU A 7 -61.45 35.20 -37.30
CA LEU A 7 -60.65 35.36 -36.08
C LEU A 7 -60.66 34.07 -35.24
N PHE A 8 -61.83 33.43 -35.11
CA PHE A 8 -61.98 32.16 -34.40
C PHE A 8 -61.23 31.01 -35.10
N LEU A 9 -61.38 30.86 -36.42
CA LEU A 9 -60.63 29.88 -37.22
C LEU A 9 -59.12 30.13 -37.16
N GLY A 10 -58.69 31.39 -37.24
CA GLY A 10 -57.28 31.78 -37.09
C GLY A 10 -56.73 31.36 -35.73
N ALA A 11 -57.43 31.67 -34.65
CA ALA A 11 -57.05 31.27 -33.29
C ALA A 11 -56.97 29.74 -33.13
N LEU A 12 -57.90 29.00 -33.74
CA LEU A 12 -57.94 27.53 -33.72
C LEU A 12 -56.72 26.93 -34.45
N VAL A 13 -56.37 27.46 -35.62
CA VAL A 13 -55.19 27.04 -36.38
C VAL A 13 -53.91 27.37 -35.60
N THR A 14 -53.80 28.56 -35.02
CA THR A 14 -52.64 28.95 -34.20
C THR A 14 -52.49 28.05 -32.97
N ALA A 15 -53.58 27.72 -32.28
CA ALA A 15 -53.56 26.80 -31.14
C ALA A 15 -53.11 25.39 -31.55
N LEU A 16 -53.59 24.89 -32.70
CA LEU A 16 -53.26 23.56 -33.21
C LEU A 16 -51.79 23.47 -33.65
N ILE A 17 -51.28 24.49 -34.32
CA ILE A 17 -49.85 24.62 -34.66
C ILE A 17 -49.01 24.71 -33.38
N GLY A 18 -49.43 25.52 -32.40
CA GLY A 18 -48.75 25.64 -31.11
C GLY A 18 -48.66 24.30 -30.36
N LEU A 19 -49.72 23.49 -30.39
CA LEU A 19 -49.77 22.17 -29.77
C LEU A 19 -48.84 21.16 -30.47
N LEU A 20 -48.79 21.19 -31.81
CA LEU A 20 -47.85 20.36 -32.60
C LEU A 20 -46.39 20.74 -32.33
N VAL A 21 -46.06 22.03 -32.30
CA VAL A 21 -44.72 22.53 -31.96
C VAL A 21 -44.35 22.13 -30.54
N ALA A 22 -45.23 22.34 -29.56
CA ALA A 22 -44.99 21.97 -28.17
C ALA A 22 -44.70 20.47 -28.00
N ARG A 23 -45.45 19.60 -28.69
CA ARG A 23 -45.18 18.14 -28.67
C ARG A 23 -43.84 17.79 -29.31
N PHE A 24 -43.50 18.40 -30.44
CA PHE A 24 -42.22 18.15 -31.09
C PHE A 24 -41.04 18.62 -30.22
N THR A 25 -41.11 19.83 -29.68
CA THR A 25 -40.10 20.39 -28.78
C THR A 25 -39.98 19.58 -27.50
N SER A 26 -41.09 19.12 -26.92
CA SER A 26 -41.09 18.26 -25.73
C SER A 26 -40.39 16.92 -25.98
N GLY A 27 -40.62 16.28 -27.13
CA GLY A 27 -39.92 15.05 -27.51
C GLY A 27 -38.42 15.25 -27.72
N VAL A 28 -38.01 16.37 -28.32
CA VAL A 28 -36.59 16.75 -28.47
C VAL A 28 -35.95 17.02 -27.11
N GLN A 29 -36.64 17.74 -26.22
CA GLN A 29 -36.17 18.02 -24.86
C GLN A 29 -36.00 16.74 -24.04
N LEU A 30 -36.94 15.79 -24.16
CA LEU A 30 -36.85 14.50 -23.47
C LEU A 30 -35.62 13.72 -23.94
N LYS A 31 -35.38 13.61 -25.25
CA LYS A 31 -34.19 12.94 -25.79
C LYS A 31 -32.88 13.60 -25.36
N ILE A 32 -32.85 14.93 -25.28
CA ILE A 32 -31.68 15.66 -24.77
C ILE A 32 -31.48 15.40 -23.28
N ALA A 33 -32.56 15.38 -22.49
CA ALA A 33 -32.52 15.09 -21.05
C ALA A 33 -32.04 13.66 -20.78
N GLU A 34 -32.54 12.67 -21.51
CA GLU A 34 -32.07 11.27 -21.47
C GLU A 34 -30.58 11.19 -21.81
N GLY A 35 -30.17 11.78 -22.94
CA GLY A 35 -28.76 11.78 -23.34
C GLY A 35 -27.83 12.53 -22.38
N ASN A 36 -28.32 13.54 -21.67
CA ASN A 36 -27.55 14.23 -20.62
C ASN A 36 -27.49 13.41 -19.34
N SER A 37 -28.59 12.74 -18.97
CA SER A 37 -28.63 11.83 -17.82
C SER A 37 -27.65 10.67 -18.01
N ASP A 38 -27.64 10.04 -19.18
CA ASP A 38 -26.72 8.93 -19.49
C ASP A 38 -25.26 9.38 -19.44
N LYS A 39 -24.96 10.57 -19.97
CA LYS A 39 -23.62 11.18 -19.88
C LYS A 39 -23.21 11.46 -18.45
N ASP A 40 -24.14 11.96 -17.62
CA ASP A 40 -23.84 12.24 -16.20
C ASP A 40 -23.55 10.94 -15.44
N VAL A 41 -24.34 9.88 -15.68
CA VAL A 41 -24.09 8.56 -15.10
C VAL A 41 -22.72 8.03 -15.51
N GLN A 42 -22.38 8.05 -16.80
CA GLN A 42 -21.06 7.60 -17.28
C GLN A 42 -19.91 8.41 -16.65
N LEU A 43 -20.09 9.72 -16.52
CA LEU A 43 -19.09 10.60 -15.90
C LEU A 43 -18.94 10.32 -14.40
N GLN A 44 -20.03 10.03 -13.68
CA GLN A 44 -19.99 9.64 -12.28
C GLN A 44 -19.32 8.28 -12.08
N GLU A 45 -19.63 7.29 -12.93
CA GLU A 45 -18.98 5.98 -12.90
C GLU A 45 -17.47 6.09 -13.14
N ALA A 46 -17.06 6.88 -14.14
CA ALA A 46 -15.65 7.13 -14.43
C ALA A 46 -14.94 7.83 -13.26
N ARG A 47 -15.58 8.81 -12.63
CA ARG A 47 -15.04 9.49 -11.43
C ARG A 47 -14.88 8.52 -10.26
N LEU A 48 -15.88 7.70 -9.98
CA LEU A 48 -15.82 6.71 -8.90
C LEU A 48 -14.72 5.67 -9.16
N ALA A 49 -14.52 5.26 -10.41
CA ALA A 49 -13.44 4.34 -10.77
C ALA A 49 -12.05 4.96 -10.56
N ASP A 50 -11.86 6.22 -10.97
CA ASP A 50 -10.61 6.96 -10.76
C ASP A 50 -10.33 7.20 -9.27
N GLU A 51 -11.34 7.58 -8.48
CA GLU A 51 -11.22 7.74 -7.03
C GLU A 51 -10.84 6.42 -6.33
N ARG A 52 -11.48 5.31 -6.71
CA ARG A 52 -11.14 3.97 -6.18
C ARG A 52 -9.70 3.59 -6.51
N LEU A 53 -9.27 3.83 -7.75
CA LEU A 53 -7.89 3.54 -8.16
C LEU A 53 -6.89 4.37 -7.35
N LYS A 54 -7.14 5.69 -7.21
CA LYS A 54 -6.29 6.58 -6.42
C LYS A 54 -6.22 6.15 -4.97
N SER A 55 -7.35 5.75 -4.37
CA SER A 55 -7.37 5.26 -2.99
C SER A 55 -6.59 3.96 -2.83
N GLU A 56 -6.71 3.02 -3.77
CA GLU A 56 -6.00 1.74 -3.72
C GLU A 56 -4.49 1.95 -3.85
N VAL A 57 -4.06 2.76 -4.81
CA VAL A 57 -2.64 3.09 -5.00
C VAL A 57 -2.07 3.83 -3.78
N ALA A 58 -2.84 4.71 -3.16
CA ALA A 58 -2.42 5.41 -1.95
C ALA A 58 -2.24 4.44 -0.77
N LEU A 59 -3.18 3.51 -0.59
CA LEU A 59 -3.10 2.45 0.41
C LEU A 59 -1.86 1.58 0.20
N GLU A 60 -1.65 1.10 -1.02
CA GLU A 60 -0.48 0.30 -1.39
C GLU A 60 0.84 1.03 -1.10
N ARG A 61 0.95 2.31 -1.49
CA ARG A 61 2.15 3.11 -1.18
C ARG A 61 2.41 3.23 0.31
N ASN A 62 1.36 3.41 1.10
CA ASN A 62 1.49 3.46 2.56
C ASN A 62 1.99 2.12 3.13
N LYS A 63 1.53 1.00 2.57
CA LYS A 63 2.00 -0.35 2.96
C LYS A 63 3.46 -0.57 2.59
N LEU A 64 3.89 -0.17 1.39
CA LEU A 64 5.29 -0.21 0.96
C LEU A 64 6.20 0.65 1.85
N GLU A 65 5.77 1.87 2.19
CA GLU A 65 6.50 2.75 3.11
C GLU A 65 6.65 2.10 4.50
N THR A 66 5.57 1.52 5.01
CA THR A 66 5.56 0.83 6.30
C THR A 66 6.54 -0.35 6.29
N LEU A 67 6.50 -1.19 5.25
CA LEU A 67 7.47 -2.28 5.07
C LEU A 67 8.91 -1.76 5.06
N HIS A 68 9.18 -0.70 4.29
CA HIS A 68 10.52 -0.13 4.22
C HIS A 68 11.02 0.33 5.60
N LYS A 69 10.17 0.99 6.40
CA LYS A 69 10.52 1.42 7.76
C LYS A 69 10.80 0.23 8.68
N ILE A 70 9.97 -0.80 8.64
CA ILE A 70 10.19 -2.03 9.42
C ILE A 70 11.55 -2.65 9.05
N LEU A 71 11.82 -2.83 7.76
CA LEU A 71 13.09 -3.41 7.28
C LEU A 71 14.31 -2.59 7.71
N SER A 72 14.22 -1.26 7.71
CA SER A 72 15.27 -0.39 8.22
C SER A 72 15.54 -0.62 9.70
N VAL A 73 14.50 -0.79 10.52
CA VAL A 73 14.62 -1.09 11.95
C VAL A 73 15.25 -2.46 12.17
N ILE A 74 14.78 -3.49 11.46
CA ILE A 74 15.35 -4.86 11.54
C ILE A 74 16.84 -4.85 11.18
N SER A 75 17.20 -4.19 10.09
CA SER A 75 18.60 -4.06 9.67
C SER A 75 19.48 -3.38 10.73
N PHE A 76 18.94 -2.37 11.41
CA PHE A 76 19.65 -1.65 12.48
C PHE A 76 19.81 -2.49 13.75
N GLU A 77 18.71 -3.08 14.24
CA GLU A 77 18.69 -3.91 15.45
C GLU A 77 19.59 -5.14 15.32
N ASN A 78 19.70 -5.70 14.11
CA ASN A 78 20.52 -6.87 13.80
C ASN A 78 21.89 -6.50 13.20
N SER A 79 22.35 -5.26 13.39
CA SER A 79 23.66 -4.81 12.91
C SER A 79 24.81 -5.24 13.83
N GLN A 80 26.02 -5.33 13.27
CA GLN A 80 27.24 -5.57 14.04
C GLN A 80 27.41 -4.56 15.18
N THR A 81 27.19 -3.26 14.90
CA THR A 81 27.32 -2.21 15.91
C THR A 81 26.34 -2.41 17.06
N MET A 82 25.07 -2.72 16.74
CA MET A 82 24.06 -2.96 17.78
C MET A 82 24.38 -4.23 18.58
N SER A 83 24.87 -5.29 17.96
CA SER A 83 25.32 -6.51 18.66
C SER A 83 26.39 -6.21 19.71
N TYR A 84 27.41 -5.39 19.38
CA TYR A 84 28.42 -5.00 20.37
C TYR A 84 27.81 -4.21 21.54
N ILE A 85 26.95 -3.22 21.26
CA ILE A 85 26.27 -2.42 22.29
C ILE A 85 25.42 -3.31 23.21
N GLN A 86 24.63 -4.22 22.62
CA GLN A 86 23.78 -5.14 23.36
C GLN A 86 24.59 -6.11 24.24
N SER A 87 25.81 -6.45 23.82
CA SER A 87 26.70 -7.35 24.58
C SER A 87 27.30 -6.71 25.84
N SER A 88 27.46 -5.39 25.87
CA SER A 88 28.14 -4.68 26.96
C SER A 88 27.22 -3.96 27.94
N GLU A 89 26.01 -3.57 27.51
CA GLU A 89 25.20 -2.59 28.26
C GLU A 89 23.82 -3.11 28.71
N ILE A 90 23.36 -4.26 28.21
CA ILE A 90 21.96 -4.68 28.37
C ILE A 90 21.83 -5.91 29.25
N ASN A 91 20.89 -5.87 30.20
CA ASN A 91 20.53 -7.05 30.97
C ASN A 91 19.69 -8.03 30.12
N LEU A 92 19.71 -9.31 30.49
CA LEU A 92 19.07 -10.36 29.70
C LEU A 92 17.55 -10.19 29.55
N PHE A 93 16.89 -9.55 30.53
CA PHE A 93 15.45 -9.30 30.48
C PHE A 93 15.09 -8.28 29.38
N ASP A 94 15.77 -7.14 29.36
CA ASP A 94 15.57 -6.08 28.36
C ASP A 94 15.95 -6.57 26.95
N PHE A 95 16.99 -7.39 26.85
CA PHE A 95 17.37 -8.05 25.60
C PHE A 95 16.23 -8.91 25.04
N ARG A 96 15.64 -9.80 25.86
CA ARG A 96 14.53 -10.66 25.45
C ARG A 96 13.26 -9.87 25.10
N LYS A 97 13.01 -8.75 25.78
CA LYS A 97 11.92 -7.84 25.42
C LYS A 97 12.12 -7.26 24.02
N ARG A 98 13.32 -6.77 23.70
CA ARG A 98 13.64 -6.27 22.35
C ARG A 98 13.50 -7.35 21.28
N TYR A 99 13.88 -8.58 21.59
CA TYR A 99 13.65 -9.72 20.69
C TYR A 99 12.16 -9.90 20.35
N ILE A 100 11.28 -9.91 21.35
CA ILE A 100 9.83 -10.03 21.14
C ILE A 100 9.30 -8.88 20.27
N GLU A 101 9.71 -7.64 20.57
CA GLU A 101 9.30 -6.50 19.76
C GLU A 101 9.85 -6.58 18.32
N ASN A 102 10.99 -7.21 18.10
CA ASN A 102 11.55 -7.45 16.76
C ASN A 102 10.72 -8.51 16.01
N CYS A 103 10.29 -9.57 16.69
CA CYS A 103 9.36 -10.57 16.15
C CYS A 103 8.02 -9.94 15.76
N ASP A 104 7.45 -9.07 16.61
CA ASP A 104 6.17 -8.40 16.31
C ASP A 104 6.27 -7.56 15.03
N ARG A 105 7.37 -6.82 14.86
CA ARG A 105 7.64 -6.06 13.62
C ARG A 105 7.73 -6.98 12.39
N LEU A 106 8.36 -8.14 12.52
CA LEU A 106 8.46 -9.11 11.41
C LEU A 106 7.11 -9.77 11.11
N HIS A 107 6.26 -10.02 12.12
CA HIS A 107 4.88 -10.47 11.91
C HIS A 107 4.04 -9.42 11.20
N ASP A 108 4.16 -8.14 11.57
CA ASP A 108 3.48 -7.05 10.87
C ASP A 108 3.90 -6.96 9.41
N ALA A 109 5.21 -7.08 9.13
CA ALA A 109 5.72 -7.12 7.77
C ALA A 109 5.20 -8.34 7.00
N LEU A 110 5.14 -9.51 7.65
CA LEU A 110 4.58 -10.72 7.06
C LEU A 110 3.10 -10.55 6.71
N ALA A 111 2.31 -9.97 7.61
CA ALA A 111 0.89 -9.69 7.37
C ALA A 111 0.70 -8.73 6.19
N ILE A 112 1.49 -7.66 6.10
CA ILE A 112 1.44 -6.73 4.97
C ILE A 112 1.78 -7.48 3.67
N THR A 113 2.85 -8.27 3.66
CA THR A 113 3.25 -9.02 2.46
C THR A 113 2.25 -10.08 2.05
N ASP A 114 1.70 -10.86 2.99
CA ASP A 114 0.70 -11.89 2.68
C ASP A 114 -0.60 -11.29 2.13
N LEU A 115 -1.00 -10.10 2.60
CA LEU A 115 -2.26 -9.44 2.17
C LEU A 115 -2.12 -8.63 0.88
N TYR A 116 -1.02 -7.87 0.73
CA TYR A 116 -0.86 -6.88 -0.35
C TYR A 116 0.18 -7.30 -1.40
N TYR A 117 1.18 -8.08 -1.01
CA TYR A 117 2.34 -8.41 -1.85
C TYR A 117 2.75 -9.88 -1.73
N PRO A 118 1.87 -10.85 -2.05
CA PRO A 118 2.09 -12.26 -1.72
C PRO A 118 3.36 -12.85 -2.35
N GLY A 119 3.81 -12.29 -3.48
CA GLY A 119 5.10 -12.64 -4.11
C GLY A 119 6.34 -12.30 -3.27
N MET A 120 6.22 -11.41 -2.28
CA MET A 120 7.31 -10.91 -1.44
C MET A 120 7.39 -11.60 -0.07
N SER A 121 6.36 -12.35 0.33
CA SER A 121 6.27 -12.95 1.67
C SER A 121 7.44 -13.87 2.01
N LYS A 122 7.99 -14.56 1.00
CA LYS A 122 9.17 -15.41 1.19
C LYS A 122 10.36 -14.62 1.72
N SER A 123 10.57 -13.39 1.23
CA SER A 123 11.68 -12.54 1.69
C SER A 123 11.56 -12.19 3.17
N ILE A 124 10.36 -11.96 3.70
CA ILE A 124 10.16 -11.76 5.14
C ILE A 124 10.44 -13.03 5.93
N ARG A 125 9.97 -14.19 5.46
CA ARG A 125 10.23 -15.47 6.14
C ARG A 125 11.72 -15.79 6.22
N ASP A 126 12.46 -15.52 5.14
CA ASP A 126 13.92 -15.69 5.11
C ASP A 126 14.60 -14.73 6.11
N ILE A 127 14.20 -13.45 6.14
CA ILE A 127 14.69 -12.47 7.13
C ILE A 127 14.41 -12.93 8.55
N PHE A 128 13.21 -13.46 8.81
CA PHE A 128 12.81 -13.88 10.15
C PHE A 128 13.61 -15.11 10.62
N ALA A 129 13.85 -16.09 9.73
CA ALA A 129 14.68 -17.25 10.07
C ALA A 129 16.10 -16.83 10.48
N GLU A 130 16.71 -15.92 9.73
CA GLU A 130 18.04 -15.38 10.05
C GLU A 130 18.03 -14.51 11.31
N ALA A 131 16.99 -13.69 11.52
CA ALA A 131 16.82 -12.89 12.72
C ALA A 131 16.71 -13.77 13.97
N ASN A 132 15.90 -14.83 13.95
CA ASN A 132 15.80 -15.77 15.07
C ASN A 132 17.15 -16.40 15.41
N SER A 133 17.93 -16.76 14.39
CA SER A 133 19.29 -17.29 14.58
C SER A 133 20.21 -16.24 15.20
N PHE A 134 20.20 -15.01 14.69
CA PHE A 134 20.95 -13.88 15.23
C PHE A 134 20.68 -13.69 16.72
N TRP A 135 19.40 -13.58 17.11
CA TRP A 135 19.01 -13.31 18.49
C TRP A 135 19.41 -14.46 19.43
N GLY A 136 19.29 -15.71 18.98
CA GLY A 136 19.76 -16.87 19.75
C GLY A 136 21.28 -16.87 19.98
N TYR A 137 22.07 -16.55 18.95
CA TYR A 137 23.52 -16.46 19.09
C TYR A 137 23.94 -15.27 19.97
N GLN A 138 23.24 -14.14 19.84
CA GLN A 138 23.49 -12.93 20.62
C GLN A 138 23.19 -13.15 22.11
N GLU A 139 22.14 -13.89 22.44
CA GLU A 139 21.88 -14.31 23.82
C GLU A 139 23.05 -15.14 24.37
N GLY A 140 23.60 -16.04 23.56
CA GLY A 140 24.80 -16.81 23.90
C GLY A 140 26.03 -15.92 24.13
N VAL A 141 26.19 -14.83 23.38
CA VAL A 141 27.25 -13.84 23.62
C VAL A 141 27.06 -13.16 24.98
N ILE A 142 25.84 -12.70 25.27
CA ILE A 142 25.52 -11.99 26.53
C ILE A 142 25.72 -12.88 27.76
N GLN A 143 25.41 -14.18 27.64
CA GLN A 143 25.54 -15.14 28.75
C GLN A 143 26.96 -15.70 28.94
N THR A 144 27.86 -15.50 27.98
CA THR A 144 29.22 -16.03 28.06
C THR A 144 30.17 -14.96 28.58
N ASP A 145 30.78 -15.19 29.74
CA ASP A 145 31.88 -14.34 30.22
C ASP A 145 33.11 -14.57 29.32
N ILE A 146 33.58 -13.51 28.66
CA ILE A 146 34.73 -13.57 27.76
C ILE A 146 36.02 -13.94 28.49
N THR A 147 36.14 -13.62 29.78
CA THR A 147 37.32 -13.93 30.60
C THR A 147 37.36 -15.40 31.03
N GLU A 148 36.20 -16.05 31.12
CA GLU A 148 36.08 -17.46 31.48
C GLU A 148 36.04 -18.39 30.25
N ASN A 149 35.45 -17.94 29.14
CA ASN A 149 35.28 -18.73 27.93
C ASN A 149 35.34 -17.88 26.65
N GLU A 150 36.53 -17.36 26.37
CA GLU A 150 36.81 -16.56 25.17
C GLU A 150 36.41 -17.30 23.87
N GLN A 151 36.73 -18.60 23.77
CA GLN A 151 36.44 -19.37 22.56
C GLN A 151 34.93 -19.49 22.29
N GLY A 152 34.13 -19.73 23.33
CA GLY A 152 32.67 -19.77 23.25
C GLY A 152 32.09 -18.42 22.86
N TRP A 153 32.60 -17.34 23.46
CA TRP A 153 32.20 -15.97 23.14
C TRP A 153 32.49 -15.64 21.66
N GLN A 154 33.71 -15.92 21.18
CA GLN A 154 34.12 -15.68 19.81
C GLN A 154 33.30 -16.52 18.81
N SER A 155 33.00 -17.77 19.14
CA SER A 155 32.17 -18.64 18.32
C SER A 155 30.75 -18.08 18.16
N ASN A 156 30.12 -17.66 19.26
CA ASN A 156 28.79 -17.06 19.23
C ASN A 156 28.80 -15.72 18.48
N MET A 157 29.77 -14.85 18.76
CA MET A 157 29.92 -13.56 18.07
C MET A 157 30.09 -13.74 16.56
N SER A 158 30.92 -14.68 16.11
CA SER A 158 31.07 -14.98 14.68
C SER A 158 29.75 -15.38 14.02
N LYS A 159 28.92 -16.19 14.70
CA LYS A 159 27.60 -16.58 14.19
C LYS A 159 26.61 -15.41 14.17
N VAL A 160 26.65 -14.52 15.17
CA VAL A 160 25.87 -13.27 15.18
C VAL A 160 26.22 -12.43 13.96
N LEU A 161 27.50 -12.21 13.67
CA LEU A 161 27.95 -11.41 12.54
C LEU A 161 27.51 -12.01 11.19
N ASN A 162 27.60 -13.34 11.05
CA ASN A 162 27.16 -14.04 9.85
C ASN A 162 25.64 -13.90 9.64
N ALA A 163 24.84 -14.11 10.69
CA ALA A 163 23.40 -13.94 10.63
C ALA A 163 23.01 -12.47 10.33
N GLY A 164 23.67 -11.50 10.97
CA GLY A 164 23.49 -10.07 10.71
C GLY A 164 23.79 -9.70 9.25
N HIS A 165 24.84 -10.27 8.67
CA HIS A 165 25.15 -10.10 7.25
C HIS A 165 24.07 -10.69 6.34
N ALA A 166 23.58 -11.91 6.64
CA ALA A 166 22.51 -12.55 5.89
C ALA A 166 21.22 -11.72 5.94
N ILE A 167 20.80 -11.27 7.13
CA ILE A 167 19.66 -10.36 7.32
C ILE A 167 19.81 -9.13 6.44
N ASN A 168 20.96 -8.45 6.50
CA ASN A 168 21.18 -7.22 5.73
C ASN A 168 21.11 -7.46 4.21
N LYS A 169 21.63 -8.59 3.74
CA LYS A 169 21.54 -9.00 2.34
C LYS A 169 20.07 -9.19 1.90
N HIS A 170 19.27 -9.89 2.70
CA HIS A 170 17.86 -10.09 2.42
C HIS A 170 17.07 -8.77 2.47
N VAL A 171 17.33 -7.93 3.49
CA VAL A 171 16.72 -6.60 3.62
C VAL A 171 16.99 -5.73 2.40
N ARG A 172 18.26 -5.65 1.94
CA ARG A 172 18.61 -4.85 0.75
C ARG A 172 17.90 -5.35 -0.50
N SER A 173 17.88 -6.66 -0.71
CA SER A 173 17.16 -7.27 -1.83
C SER A 173 15.67 -6.93 -1.78
N PHE A 174 15.07 -6.96 -0.59
CA PHE A 174 13.65 -6.66 -0.44
C PHE A 174 13.35 -5.15 -0.60
N GLN A 175 14.19 -4.27 -0.08
CA GLN A 175 14.08 -2.83 -0.31
C GLN A 175 14.17 -2.46 -1.80
N PHE A 176 14.96 -3.20 -2.58
CA PHE A 176 14.98 -3.05 -4.04
C PHE A 176 13.63 -3.43 -4.68
N GLN A 177 13.01 -4.54 -4.27
CA GLN A 177 11.69 -4.94 -4.75
C GLN A 177 10.61 -3.89 -4.40
N ILE A 178 10.67 -3.34 -3.19
CA ILE A 178 9.78 -2.23 -2.76
C ILE A 178 9.94 -1.02 -3.68
N ALA A 179 11.18 -0.65 -4.02
CA ALA A 179 11.45 0.48 -4.90
C ALA A 179 10.92 0.25 -6.33
N GLU A 180 11.04 -0.97 -6.87
CA GLU A 180 10.48 -1.32 -8.18
C GLU A 180 8.95 -1.24 -8.18
N HIS A 181 8.29 -1.81 -7.16
CA HIS A 181 6.83 -1.69 -7.02
C HIS A 181 6.37 -0.23 -6.88
N GLY A 182 7.13 0.60 -6.16
CA GLY A 182 6.85 2.03 -6.06
C GLY A 182 6.88 2.75 -7.42
N LYS A 183 7.77 2.33 -8.34
CA LYS A 183 7.82 2.85 -9.71
C LYS A 183 6.62 2.40 -10.52
N ASP A 184 6.20 1.14 -10.38
CA ASP A 184 5.05 0.60 -11.11
C ASP A 184 3.74 1.27 -10.68
N LEU A 185 3.52 1.47 -9.38
CA LEU A 185 2.38 2.25 -8.87
C LEU A 185 2.34 3.68 -9.43
N LYS A 186 3.51 4.31 -9.62
CA LYS A 186 3.59 5.63 -10.26
C LYS A 186 3.20 5.58 -11.74
N ARG A 187 3.59 4.53 -12.47
CA ARG A 187 3.21 4.33 -13.88
C ARG A 187 1.69 4.14 -14.00
N THR A 188 1.08 3.35 -13.11
CA THR A 188 -0.38 3.10 -13.10
C THR A 188 -1.18 4.39 -13.02
N LEU A 189 -0.82 5.31 -12.13
CA LEU A 189 -1.48 6.61 -12.01
C LEU A 189 -1.30 7.49 -13.26
N ASN A 190 -0.11 7.47 -13.87
CA ASN A 190 0.16 8.27 -15.05
C ASN A 190 -0.64 7.79 -16.28
N LEU A 191 -0.92 6.49 -16.38
CA LEU A 191 -1.71 5.91 -17.47
C LEU A 191 -3.20 6.26 -17.35
N THR A 192 -3.72 6.44 -16.14
CA THR A 192 -5.13 6.82 -15.92
C THR A 192 -5.36 8.34 -16.01
N SER A 193 -4.32 9.15 -15.85
CA SER A 193 -4.39 10.61 -16.01
C SER A 193 -4.34 11.11 -17.47
N ARG A 194 -4.26 10.20 -18.45
CA ARG A 194 -4.27 10.50 -19.90
C ARG A 194 -5.59 10.11 -20.52
#